data_AF-A0A199ASE4-F1
#
_entry.id   AF-A0A199ASE4-F1
#
_cell.length_a   1.000
_cell.length_b   1.000
_cell.length_c   1.000
_cell.angle_alpha   90.00
_cell.angle_beta   90.00
_cell.angle_gamma   90.00
#
_symmetry.space_group_name_H-M   'P 1'
#
loop_
_entity.id
_entity.type
_entity.pdbx_description
1 polymer ?
#
loop_
_entity_poly.entity_id
_entity_poly.type
_entity_poly.pdbx_seq_one_letter_code
_entity_poly.pdbx_strand_id
1 'polypeptide(L)'
;MSTGTPDHTAVHPADPTAAGHLPARGRRRGHDPTARPSPRRVLADLGPREFANALIALIFSATGPVAVILAAGGQGDLSPAQFSSWIFGVFFANGMLTIIMSWAYRTPLAFFWTIPGTVIVGNSLGHLRWSEVLGAYVVTGVLILLVGLSGLARRLMDWIPMPITMAMVAGVFPRFGLGLVDAVWASAAVALPMAIAFLVVGAVPRLARVVPPILAAMVVGIAVLHAKGRHPPGLGMRGGVRRLVPAGLGGRRGLDVPDRTDERPARLLR
;
A
#
# COMPACT_ATOMS: atom_id res chain seq x y z
N MET A 1 7.94 -3.17 83.58
CA MET A 1 8.38 -4.16 82.59
C MET A 1 8.41 -3.42 81.25
N SER A 2 9.54 -2.85 80.79
CA SER A 2 10.72 -3.53 80.18
C SER A 2 10.24 -4.48 79.08
N THR A 3 10.52 -4.36 77.78
CA THR A 3 11.73 -4.00 76.97
C THR A 3 11.21 -3.79 75.53
N GLY A 4 11.72 -2.91 74.67
CA GLY A 4 13.04 -2.92 74.05
C GLY A 4 12.88 -2.72 72.54
N THR A 5 13.38 -1.60 72.03
CA THR A 5 13.49 -1.20 70.62
C THR A 5 14.44 -2.17 69.88
N PRO A 6 14.16 -2.60 68.62
CA PRO A 6 15.12 -3.41 67.88
C PRO A 6 16.29 -2.58 67.38
N ASP A 7 17.47 -3.14 67.63
CA ASP A 7 18.81 -2.59 67.47
C ASP A 7 19.20 -2.39 65.99
N HIS A 8 19.89 -1.29 65.72
CA HIS A 8 20.50 -0.99 64.43
C HIS A 8 21.75 -1.86 64.27
N THR A 9 21.64 -2.98 63.56
CA THR A 9 22.82 -3.77 63.20
C THR A 9 23.79 -2.95 62.36
N ALA A 10 24.97 -2.75 62.94
CA ALA A 10 26.13 -2.06 62.41
C ALA A 10 26.48 -2.50 60.97
N VAL A 11 26.52 -1.53 60.05
CA VAL A 11 27.16 -1.70 58.75
C VAL A 11 28.66 -1.42 58.94
N HIS A 12 29.46 -2.47 58.83
CA HIS A 12 30.91 -2.39 58.81
C HIS A 12 31.36 -1.56 57.58
N PRO A 13 32.20 -0.53 57.71
CA PRO A 13 32.69 0.21 56.55
C PRO A 13 33.57 -0.71 55.69
N ALA A 14 33.22 -0.82 54.40
CA ALA A 14 33.98 -1.56 53.42
C ALA A 14 35.35 -0.90 53.19
N ASP A 15 36.39 -1.73 53.17
CA ASP A 15 37.78 -1.36 52.92
C ASP A 15 37.95 -0.66 51.54
N PRO A 16 38.43 0.59 51.49
CA PRO A 16 38.60 1.34 50.24
C PRO A 16 39.77 0.87 49.36
N THR A 17 40.53 -0.17 49.75
CA THR A 17 41.70 -0.64 49.00
C THR A 17 41.45 -1.86 48.10
N ALA A 18 40.22 -2.40 48.06
CA ALA A 18 39.84 -3.49 47.15
C ALA A 18 39.45 -3.03 45.72
N ALA A 19 40.04 -1.93 45.23
CA ALA A 19 39.89 -1.48 43.85
C ALA A 19 40.82 -2.27 42.91
N GLY A 20 40.53 -3.56 42.77
CA GLY A 20 41.17 -4.42 41.77
C GLY A 20 40.90 -3.90 40.35
N HIS A 21 41.97 -3.79 39.56
CA HIS A 21 41.96 -3.54 38.13
C HIS A 21 40.87 -4.35 37.41
N LEU A 22 39.79 -3.67 37.00
CA LEU A 22 38.87 -4.21 36.02
C LEU A 22 39.56 -4.20 34.65
N PRO A 23 39.75 -5.35 33.98
CA PRO A 23 40.33 -5.37 32.65
C PRO A 23 39.44 -4.58 31.69
N ALA A 24 40.06 -3.75 30.86
CA ALA A 24 39.40 -2.91 29.86
C ALA A 24 38.52 -3.76 28.94
N ARG A 25 37.22 -3.85 29.28
CA ARG A 25 36.20 -4.46 28.42
C ARG A 25 36.23 -3.70 27.11
N GLY A 26 36.54 -4.43 26.03
CA GLY A 26 36.65 -3.90 24.68
C GLY A 26 35.53 -2.92 24.37
N ARG A 27 35.92 -1.73 23.89
CA ARG A 27 35.03 -0.71 23.33
C ARG A 27 34.03 -1.39 22.39
N ARG A 28 32.82 -1.69 22.88
CA ARG A 28 31.66 -1.88 22.02
C ARG A 28 31.55 -0.57 21.26
N ARG A 29 31.71 -0.61 19.94
CA ARG A 29 31.52 0.56 19.07
C ARG A 29 30.19 1.20 19.48
N GLY A 30 30.26 2.39 20.07
CA GLY A 30 29.07 3.12 20.50
C GLY A 30 28.18 3.30 19.27
N HIS A 31 27.04 2.63 19.27
CA HIS A 31 25.97 2.95 18.34
C HIS A 31 25.40 4.27 18.84
N ASP A 32 25.90 5.38 18.29
CA ASP A 32 25.28 6.68 18.51
C ASP A 32 23.89 6.64 17.84
N PRO A 33 22.78 6.60 18.61
CA PRO A 33 21.43 6.51 18.06
C PRO A 33 21.06 7.76 17.25
N THR A 34 21.85 8.83 17.36
CA THR A 34 21.59 10.12 16.73
C THR A 34 22.29 10.30 15.38
N ALA A 35 23.31 9.48 15.06
CA ALA A 35 24.03 9.60 13.79
C ALA A 35 23.22 9.01 12.61
N ARG A 36 23.16 9.72 11.47
CA ARG A 36 22.53 9.18 10.26
C ARG A 36 23.30 7.95 9.77
N PRO A 37 22.64 6.83 9.44
CA PRO A 37 23.35 5.68 8.90
C PRO A 37 23.98 6.07 7.57
N SER A 38 25.29 5.86 7.44
CA SER A 38 25.97 6.12 6.17
C SER A 38 25.48 5.10 5.11
N PRO A 39 25.39 5.47 3.82
CA PRO A 39 24.96 4.55 2.77
C PRO A 39 25.76 3.25 2.74
N ARG A 40 27.06 3.32 3.09
CA ARG A 40 27.94 2.15 3.22
C ARG A 40 27.52 1.20 4.34
N ARG A 41 27.00 1.72 5.46
CA ARG A 41 26.47 0.89 6.56
C ARG A 41 25.16 0.21 6.15
N VAL A 42 24.25 0.96 5.52
CA VAL A 42 23.00 0.39 4.98
C VAL A 42 23.30 -0.75 4.01
N LEU A 43 24.30 -0.58 3.14
CA LEU A 43 24.71 -1.62 2.20
C LEU A 43 25.37 -2.83 2.90
N ALA A 44 26.07 -2.61 4.02
CA ALA A 44 26.64 -3.68 4.83
C ALA A 44 25.58 -4.45 5.65
N ASP A 45 24.43 -3.82 5.91
CA ASP A 45 23.29 -4.42 6.62
C ASP A 45 22.36 -5.21 5.68
N LEU A 46 22.64 -5.26 4.37
CA LEU A 46 21.91 -6.09 3.42
C LEU A 46 22.23 -7.58 3.65
N GLY A 47 21.37 -8.25 4.41
CA GLY A 47 21.45 -9.68 4.66
C GLY A 47 20.38 -10.51 3.94
N PRO A 48 20.45 -11.84 4.06
CA PRO A 48 19.45 -12.75 3.50
C PRO A 48 18.03 -12.52 4.05
N ARG A 49 17.91 -12.07 5.30
CA ARG A 49 16.62 -11.81 5.95
C ARG A 49 15.96 -10.56 5.39
N GLU A 50 16.75 -9.52 5.18
CA GLU A 50 16.31 -8.24 4.61
C GLU A 50 15.86 -8.44 3.17
N PHE A 51 16.61 -9.24 2.40
CA PHE A 51 16.21 -9.65 1.07
C PHE A 51 14.89 -10.45 1.07
N ALA A 52 14.76 -11.44 1.96
CA ALA A 52 13.52 -12.21 2.08
C ALA A 52 12.32 -11.32 2.44
N ASN A 53 12.49 -10.39 3.38
CA ASN A 53 11.45 -9.42 3.75
C ASN A 53 11.07 -8.51 2.58
N ALA A 54 12.07 -8.01 1.83
CA ALA A 54 11.84 -7.20 0.64
C ALA A 54 11.09 -7.98 -0.45
N LEU A 55 11.45 -9.25 -0.66
CA LEU A 55 10.78 -10.12 -1.62
C LEU A 55 9.32 -10.40 -1.23
N ILE A 56 9.06 -10.68 0.05
CA ILE A 56 7.71 -10.87 0.58
C ILE A 56 6.88 -9.60 0.39
N ALA A 57 7.43 -8.42 0.72
CA ALA A 57 6.77 -7.13 0.54
C ALA A 57 6.46 -6.84 -0.94
N LEU A 58 7.39 -7.18 -1.85
CA LEU A 58 7.22 -7.05 -3.28
C LEU A 58 6.08 -7.95 -3.80
N ILE A 59 6.08 -9.24 -3.44
CA ILE A 59 5.04 -10.19 -3.85
C ILE A 59 3.67 -9.78 -3.31
N PHE A 60 3.61 -9.35 -2.04
CA PHE A 60 2.38 -8.84 -1.46
C PHE A 60 1.85 -7.62 -2.22
N SER A 61 2.74 -6.68 -2.58
CA SER A 61 2.37 -5.47 -3.32
C SER A 61 1.93 -5.78 -4.75
N ALA A 62 2.62 -6.71 -5.43
CA ALA A 62 2.39 -7.05 -6.83
C ALA A 62 1.12 -7.90 -7.07
N THR A 63 0.51 -8.44 -6.01
CA THR A 63 -0.66 -9.31 -6.13
C THR A 63 -1.96 -8.54 -5.90
N GLY A 64 -2.37 -8.35 -4.65
CA GLY A 64 -3.66 -7.74 -4.31
C GLY A 64 -3.73 -6.26 -4.69
N PRO A 65 -2.82 -5.41 -4.19
CA PRO A 65 -2.85 -3.97 -4.44
C PRO A 65 -2.74 -3.60 -5.94
N VAL A 66 -1.91 -4.30 -6.71
CA VAL A 66 -1.80 -4.08 -8.16
C VAL A 66 -3.08 -4.44 -8.89
N ALA A 67 -3.76 -5.52 -8.52
CA ALA A 67 -5.02 -5.91 -9.16
C ALA A 67 -6.08 -4.79 -9.12
N VAL A 68 -6.07 -3.94 -8.09
CA VAL A 68 -6.94 -2.75 -8.01
C VAL A 68 -6.58 -1.72 -9.09
N ILE A 69 -5.28 -1.48 -9.33
CA ILE A 69 -4.83 -0.60 -10.41
C ILE A 69 -5.21 -1.19 -11.77
N LEU A 70 -5.06 -2.51 -11.93
CA LEU A 70 -5.46 -3.17 -13.17
C LEU A 70 -6.96 -3.01 -13.45
N ALA A 71 -7.79 -3.20 -12.42
CA ALA A 71 -9.23 -3.02 -12.52
C ALA A 71 -9.61 -1.56 -12.79
N ALA A 72 -8.94 -0.60 -12.17
CA ALA A 72 -9.19 0.82 -12.37
C ALA A 72 -8.77 1.28 -13.78
N GLY A 73 -7.58 0.91 -14.23
CA GLY A 73 -7.10 1.30 -15.55
C GLY A 73 -7.85 0.62 -16.70
N GLY A 74 -8.47 -0.54 -16.47
CA GLY A 74 -9.36 -1.19 -17.43
C GLY A 74 -10.70 -0.47 -17.66
N GLN A 75 -11.05 0.53 -16.84
CA GLN A 75 -12.23 1.36 -17.05
C GLN A 75 -12.01 2.51 -18.05
N GLY A 76 -10.74 2.84 -18.32
CA GLY A 76 -10.34 3.82 -19.32
C GLY A 76 -9.69 3.17 -20.54
N ASP A 77 -9.64 3.91 -21.65
CA ASP A 77 -8.93 3.47 -22.86
C ASP A 77 -7.43 3.86 -22.80
N LEU A 78 -6.73 3.33 -21.80
CA LEU A 78 -5.32 3.61 -21.58
C LEU A 78 -4.45 2.80 -22.54
N SER A 79 -3.49 3.47 -23.17
CA SER A 79 -2.48 2.78 -23.97
C SER A 79 -1.59 1.90 -23.08
N PRO A 80 -0.99 0.82 -23.61
CA PRO A 80 -0.07 -0.03 -22.86
C PRO A 80 1.11 0.74 -22.26
N ALA A 81 1.56 1.79 -22.95
CA ALA A 81 2.63 2.67 -22.47
C ALA A 81 2.17 3.49 -21.25
N GLN A 82 0.99 4.11 -21.30
CA GLN A 82 0.43 4.88 -20.18
C GLN A 82 0.24 4.00 -18.95
N PHE A 83 -0.30 2.81 -19.15
CA PHE A 83 -0.54 1.87 -18.07
C PHE A 83 0.77 1.37 -17.43
N SER A 84 1.78 1.04 -18.26
CA SER A 84 3.11 0.67 -17.77
C SER A 84 3.79 1.81 -17.02
N SER A 85 3.66 3.05 -17.50
CA SER A 85 4.17 4.24 -16.80
C SER A 85 3.47 4.48 -15.47
N TRP A 86 2.16 4.23 -15.38
CA TRP A 86 1.42 4.34 -14.11
C TRP A 86 1.90 3.31 -13.10
N ILE A 87 2.00 2.03 -13.49
CA ILE A 87 2.52 0.96 -12.62
C ILE A 87 3.96 1.27 -12.20
N PHE A 88 4.81 1.67 -13.13
CA PHE A 88 6.19 2.07 -12.83
C PHE A 88 6.23 3.20 -11.82
N GLY A 89 5.46 4.28 -12.01
CA GLY A 89 5.40 5.41 -11.10
C GLY A 89 4.96 4.98 -9.69
N VAL A 90 3.94 4.13 -9.61
CA VAL A 90 3.42 3.62 -8.34
C VAL A 90 4.46 2.80 -7.57
N PHE A 91 5.30 2.01 -8.21
CA PHE A 91 6.35 1.25 -7.52
C PHE A 91 7.61 2.06 -7.30
N PHE A 92 8.14 2.66 -8.37
CA PHE A 92 9.42 3.34 -8.36
C PHE A 92 9.37 4.62 -7.52
N ALA A 93 8.39 5.50 -7.73
CA ALA A 93 8.33 6.77 -7.01
C ALA A 93 8.03 6.56 -5.52
N ASN A 94 7.07 5.69 -5.17
CA ASN A 94 6.76 5.37 -3.78
C ASN A 94 7.89 4.62 -3.08
N GLY A 95 8.55 3.68 -3.76
CA GLY A 95 9.71 2.96 -3.23
C GLY A 95 10.87 3.91 -2.97
N MET A 96 11.17 4.80 -3.92
CA MET A 96 12.20 5.83 -3.76
C MET A 96 11.86 6.79 -2.61
N LEU A 97 10.61 7.27 -2.54
CA LEU A 97 10.15 8.14 -1.46
C LEU A 97 10.25 7.45 -0.09
N THR A 98 9.86 6.18 -0.01
CA THR A 98 10.00 5.33 1.18
C THR A 98 11.44 5.22 1.64
N ILE A 99 12.37 4.93 0.74
CA ILE A 99 13.80 4.84 1.05
C ILE A 99 14.33 6.18 1.55
N ILE A 100 14.07 7.26 0.81
CA ILE A 100 14.57 8.60 1.12
C ILE A 100 14.04 9.08 2.47
N MET A 101 12.74 8.96 2.70
CA MET A 101 12.11 9.44 3.93
C MET A 101 12.45 8.57 5.13
N SER A 102 12.51 7.25 4.97
CA SER A 102 12.94 6.37 6.07
C SER A 102 14.39 6.66 6.47
N TRP A 103 15.26 6.92 5.51
CA TRP A 103 16.64 7.33 5.76
C TRP A 103 16.75 8.72 6.42
N ALA A 104 15.95 9.69 5.94
CA ALA A 104 15.96 11.06 6.45
C ALA A 104 15.40 11.17 7.88
N TYR A 105 14.28 10.49 8.15
CA TYR A 105 13.56 10.54 9.43
C TYR A 105 14.00 9.46 10.44
N ARG A 106 14.82 8.49 10.01
CA ARG A 106 15.30 7.37 10.85
C ARG A 106 14.17 6.51 11.45
N THR A 107 13.03 6.47 10.77
CA THR A 107 11.87 5.67 11.14
C THR A 107 11.43 4.85 9.93
N PRO A 108 10.96 3.61 10.09
CA PRO A 108 10.46 2.81 8.97
C PRO A 108 9.15 3.42 8.45
N LEU A 109 9.25 4.25 7.42
CA LEU A 109 8.10 4.91 6.79
C LEU A 109 7.75 4.19 5.49
N ALA A 110 6.51 3.74 5.36
CA ALA A 110 6.02 3.08 4.16
C ALA A 110 5.08 4.03 3.41
N PHE A 111 5.55 4.59 2.30
CA PHE A 111 4.72 5.39 1.39
C PHE A 111 4.18 4.50 0.29
N PHE A 112 2.86 4.44 0.16
CA PHE A 112 2.15 3.64 -0.81
C PHE A 112 1.03 4.45 -1.47
N TRP A 113 0.54 3.94 -2.59
CA TRP A 113 -0.67 4.49 -3.20
C TRP A 113 -1.91 4.17 -2.35
N THR A 114 -2.95 4.97 -2.53
CA THR A 114 -4.19 4.79 -1.80
C THR A 114 -5.16 3.96 -2.65
N ILE A 115 -5.60 2.81 -2.11
CA ILE A 115 -6.65 1.98 -2.73
C ILE A 115 -7.90 2.80 -3.09
N PRO A 116 -8.51 3.60 -2.18
CA PRO A 116 -9.65 4.44 -2.53
C PRO A 116 -9.34 5.50 -3.58
N GLY A 117 -8.12 6.06 -3.58
CA GLY A 117 -7.70 6.99 -4.62
C GLY A 117 -7.66 6.33 -5.99
N THR A 118 -7.08 5.13 -6.09
CA THR A 118 -7.03 4.35 -7.35
C THR A 118 -8.43 4.03 -7.88
N VAL A 119 -9.39 3.69 -7.01
CA VAL A 119 -10.78 3.45 -7.43
C VAL A 119 -11.42 4.72 -7.98
N ILE A 120 -11.18 5.87 -7.35
CA ILE A 120 -11.66 7.17 -7.85
C ILE A 120 -11.07 7.46 -9.23
N VAL A 121 -9.77 7.19 -9.46
CA VAL A 121 -9.15 7.31 -10.79
C VAL A 121 -9.91 6.49 -11.83
N GLY A 122 -10.19 5.22 -11.55
CA GLY A 122 -10.94 4.35 -12.48
C GLY A 122 -12.30 4.94 -12.85
N ASN A 123 -13.07 5.39 -11.85
CA ASN A 123 -14.38 6.01 -12.06
C ASN A 123 -14.28 7.32 -12.86
N SER A 124 -13.22 8.12 -12.62
CA SER A 124 -12.95 9.35 -13.36
C SER A 124 -12.65 9.09 -14.83
N LEU A 125 -11.95 8.01 -15.16
CA LEU A 125 -11.63 7.65 -16.54
C LEU A 125 -12.86 7.27 -17.38
N GLY A 126 -14.00 7.01 -16.76
CA GLY A 126 -15.27 6.81 -17.47
C GLY A 126 -15.85 8.09 -18.08
N HIS A 127 -15.40 9.27 -17.66
CA HIS A 127 -15.94 10.56 -18.12
C HIS A 127 -14.91 11.68 -18.31
N LEU A 128 -13.65 11.47 -17.91
CA LEU A 128 -12.52 12.39 -18.11
C LEU A 128 -11.42 11.73 -18.90
N ARG A 129 -10.65 12.53 -19.64
CA ARG A 129 -9.46 12.05 -20.36
C ARG A 129 -8.32 11.81 -19.37
N TRP A 130 -7.42 10.87 -19.71
CA TRP A 130 -6.24 10.57 -18.90
C TRP A 130 -5.40 11.81 -18.56
N SER A 131 -5.25 12.75 -19.50
CA SER A 131 -4.53 14.01 -19.29
C SER A 131 -5.17 14.92 -18.24
N GLU A 132 -6.50 14.98 -18.19
CA GLU A 132 -7.25 15.78 -17.21
C GLU A 132 -7.10 15.18 -15.81
N VAL A 133 -7.19 13.86 -15.70
CA VAL A 133 -6.97 13.13 -14.45
C VAL A 133 -5.53 13.33 -13.95
N LEU A 134 -4.53 13.21 -14.82
CA LEU A 134 -3.13 13.49 -14.47
C LEU A 134 -2.93 14.94 -14.02
N GLY A 135 -3.51 15.91 -14.75
CA GLY A 135 -3.44 17.32 -14.40
C GLY A 135 -4.03 17.60 -13.01
N ALA A 136 -5.21 17.03 -12.73
CA ALA A 136 -5.84 17.14 -11.42
C ALA A 136 -4.96 16.57 -10.30
N TYR A 137 -4.28 15.43 -10.54
CA TYR A 137 -3.34 14.83 -9.58
C TYR A 137 -2.12 15.71 -9.32
N VAL A 138 -1.52 16.26 -10.37
CA VAL A 138 -0.34 17.14 -10.23
C VAL A 138 -0.73 18.42 -9.48
N VAL A 139 -1.83 19.07 -9.86
CA VAL A 139 -2.33 20.27 -9.18
C VAL A 139 -2.64 19.96 -7.72
N THR A 140 -3.37 18.88 -7.44
CA THR A 140 -3.68 18.47 -6.07
C THR A 140 -2.42 18.15 -5.26
N GLY A 141 -1.44 17.48 -5.86
CA GLY A 141 -0.15 17.17 -5.22
C GLY A 141 0.64 18.44 -4.87
N VAL A 142 0.69 19.42 -5.78
CA VAL A 142 1.30 20.72 -5.52
C VAL A 142 0.58 21.45 -4.40
N LEU A 143 -0.76 21.48 -4.41
CA LEU A 143 -1.55 22.09 -3.34
C LEU A 143 -1.30 21.42 -1.98
N ILE A 144 -1.30 20.10 -1.92
CA ILE A 144 -0.99 19.34 -0.70
C ILE A 144 0.42 19.66 -0.21
N LEU A 145 1.40 19.75 -1.11
CA LEU A 145 2.78 20.11 -0.75
C LEU A 145 2.84 21.53 -0.17
N LEU A 146 2.18 22.51 -0.78
CA LEU A 146 2.13 23.89 -0.28
C LEU A 146 1.44 23.98 1.09
N VAL A 147 0.34 23.24 1.28
CA VAL A 147 -0.39 23.16 2.56
C VAL A 147 0.46 22.46 3.64
N GLY A 148 1.25 21.46 3.25
CA GLY A 148 2.20 20.78 4.13
C GLY A 148 3.35 21.68 4.56
N LEU A 149 3.99 22.36 3.60
CA LEU A 149 5.13 23.26 3.84
C LEU A 149 4.75 24.52 4.61
N SER A 150 3.52 25.04 4.44
CA SER A 150 3.02 26.18 5.21
C SER A 150 2.70 25.87 6.68
N GLY A 151 2.75 24.60 7.09
CA GLY A 151 2.34 24.15 8.42
C GLY A 151 0.83 24.21 8.66
N LEU A 152 0.05 24.61 7.65
CA LEU A 152 -1.41 24.68 7.73
C LEU A 152 -2.00 23.29 7.96
N ALA A 153 -1.43 22.25 7.34
CA ALA A 153 -1.84 20.86 7.57
C ALA A 153 -1.84 20.49 9.07
N ARG A 154 -0.80 20.88 9.81
CA ARG A 154 -0.71 20.63 11.25
C ARG A 154 -1.82 21.35 12.01
N ARG A 155 -2.04 22.64 11.73
CA ARG A 155 -3.13 23.42 12.36
C ARG A 155 -4.51 22.83 12.08
N LEU A 156 -4.75 22.39 10.85
CA LEU A 156 -6.01 21.75 10.48
C LEU A 156 -6.20 20.41 11.21
N MET A 157 -5.15 19.60 11.34
CA MET A 157 -5.22 18.35 12.11
C MET A 157 -5.48 18.60 13.60
N ASP A 158 -4.95 19.69 14.17
CA ASP A 158 -5.24 20.07 15.56
C ASP A 158 -6.70 20.52 15.75
N TRP A 159 -7.38 20.94 14.67
CA TRP A 159 -8.79 21.39 14.69
C TRP A 159 -9.79 20.28 14.43
N ILE A 160 -9.43 19.26 13.66
CA ILE A 160 -10.32 18.16 13.29
C ILE A 160 -10.31 17.12 14.41
N PRO A 161 -11.41 16.94 15.17
CA PRO A 161 -11.48 15.93 16.20
C PRO A 161 -11.25 14.54 15.61
N MET A 162 -10.52 13.68 16.34
CA MET A 162 -10.26 12.30 15.93
C MET A 162 -11.51 11.52 15.46
N PRO A 163 -12.71 11.68 16.08
CA PRO A 163 -13.93 11.05 15.58
C PRO A 163 -14.29 11.42 14.13
N ILE A 164 -14.04 12.67 13.69
CA ILE A 164 -14.31 13.10 12.31
C ILE A 164 -13.34 12.40 11.36
N THR A 165 -12.05 12.36 11.70
CA THR A 165 -11.04 11.63 10.91
C THR A 165 -11.41 10.15 10.76
N MET A 166 -11.82 9.51 11.86
CA MET A 166 -12.29 8.12 11.83
C MET A 166 -13.58 7.97 11.01
N ALA A 167 -14.51 8.92 11.07
CA ALA A 167 -15.72 8.91 10.26
C ALA A 167 -15.42 9.07 8.76
N MET A 168 -14.44 9.90 8.38
CA MET A 168 -13.98 10.03 6.98
C MET A 168 -13.41 8.71 6.47
N VAL A 169 -12.57 8.05 7.27
CA VAL A 169 -12.01 6.73 6.96
C VAL A 169 -13.15 5.70 6.84
N ALA A 170 -14.06 5.68 7.81
CA ALA A 170 -15.24 4.82 7.80
C ALA A 170 -16.19 5.09 6.64
N GLY A 171 -16.27 6.30 6.09
CA GLY A 171 -17.10 6.60 4.92
C GLY A 171 -16.58 5.99 3.61
N VAL A 172 -15.27 5.74 3.54
CA VAL A 172 -14.62 5.19 2.34
C VAL A 172 -14.76 3.66 2.26
N PHE A 173 -14.76 2.96 3.40
CA PHE A 173 -14.78 1.50 3.45
C PHE A 173 -16.09 0.78 3.06
N PRO A 174 -17.31 1.32 3.29
CA PRO A 174 -18.57 0.66 2.96
C PRO A 174 -18.67 0.26 1.50
N ARG A 175 -18.19 1.11 0.58
CA ARG A 175 -18.16 0.78 -0.85
C ARG A 175 -17.29 -0.45 -1.15
N PHE A 176 -16.15 -0.57 -0.46
CA PHE A 176 -15.30 -1.76 -0.57
C PHE A 176 -15.95 -2.99 0.05
N GLY A 177 -16.57 -2.84 1.22
CA GLY A 177 -17.26 -3.94 1.90
C GLY A 177 -18.44 -4.49 1.09
N LEU A 178 -19.27 -3.62 0.52
CA LEU A 178 -20.39 -4.01 -0.33
C LEU A 178 -19.90 -4.64 -1.64
N GLY A 179 -18.88 -4.06 -2.29
CA GLY A 179 -18.28 -4.64 -3.49
C GLY A 179 -17.68 -6.04 -3.27
N LEU A 180 -17.18 -6.33 -2.06
CA LEU A 180 -16.72 -7.68 -1.71
C LEU A 180 -17.88 -8.67 -1.68
N VAL A 181 -19.03 -8.30 -1.10
CA VAL A 181 -20.22 -9.15 -1.06
C VAL A 181 -20.70 -9.44 -2.48
N ASP A 182 -20.80 -8.42 -3.33
CA ASP A 182 -21.18 -8.58 -4.74
C ASP A 182 -20.21 -9.48 -5.50
N ALA A 183 -18.90 -9.34 -5.26
CA ALA A 183 -17.88 -10.19 -5.88
C ALA A 183 -18.00 -11.66 -5.45
N VAL A 184 -18.33 -11.92 -4.18
CA VAL A 184 -18.58 -13.28 -3.68
C VAL A 184 -19.79 -13.89 -4.40
N TRP A 185 -20.89 -13.15 -4.56
CA TRP A 185 -22.06 -13.67 -5.27
C TRP A 185 -21.80 -13.89 -6.77
N ALA A 186 -21.09 -12.97 -7.42
CA ALA A 186 -20.74 -13.07 -8.84
C ALA A 186 -19.87 -14.28 -9.16
N SER A 187 -19.06 -14.77 -8.20
CA SER A 187 -18.16 -15.90 -8.38
C SER A 187 -18.13 -16.84 -7.17
N ALA A 188 -19.30 -17.19 -6.63
CA ALA A 188 -19.43 -17.96 -5.38
C ALA A 188 -18.64 -19.26 -5.38
N ALA A 189 -18.60 -19.95 -6.53
CA ALA A 189 -17.89 -21.21 -6.66
C ALA A 189 -16.37 -21.11 -6.50
N VAL A 190 -15.78 -19.90 -6.58
CA VAL A 190 -14.35 -19.63 -6.37
C VAL A 190 -14.15 -18.84 -5.08
N ALA A 191 -14.94 -17.77 -4.89
CA ALA A 191 -14.79 -16.87 -3.76
C ALA A 191 -15.11 -17.53 -2.41
N LEU A 192 -16.10 -18.42 -2.35
CA LEU A 192 -16.49 -19.08 -1.11
C LEU A 192 -15.44 -20.08 -0.62
N PRO A 193 -14.88 -20.99 -1.45
CA PRO A 193 -13.74 -21.81 -1.05
C PRO A 193 -12.53 -21.00 -0.57
N MET A 194 -12.21 -19.89 -1.25
CA MET A 194 -11.12 -19.00 -0.84
C MET A 194 -11.38 -18.37 0.54
N ALA A 195 -12.60 -17.89 0.77
CA ALA A 195 -13.01 -17.30 2.05
C ALA A 195 -12.99 -18.34 3.19
N ILE A 196 -13.48 -19.55 2.94
CA ILE A 196 -13.44 -20.65 3.93
C ILE A 196 -11.99 -20.99 4.26
N ALA A 197 -11.11 -21.14 3.27
CA ALA A 197 -9.70 -21.42 3.48
C ALA A 197 -9.02 -20.32 4.32
N PHE A 198 -9.29 -19.05 3.98
CA PHE A 198 -8.81 -17.91 4.75
C PHE A 198 -9.27 -17.99 6.22
N LEU A 199 -10.55 -18.20 6.46
CA LEU A 199 -11.14 -18.24 7.81
C LEU A 199 -10.62 -19.43 8.61
N VAL A 200 -10.54 -20.62 8.01
CA VAL A 200 -10.04 -21.84 8.67
C VAL A 200 -8.58 -21.69 9.06
N VAL A 201 -7.73 -21.19 8.14
CA VAL A 201 -6.31 -20.97 8.44
C VAL A 201 -6.11 -19.86 9.46
N GLY A 202 -6.87 -18.77 9.36
CA GLY A 202 -6.81 -17.65 10.30
C GLY A 202 -7.33 -18.00 11.70
N ALA A 203 -8.36 -18.83 11.80
CA ALA A 203 -8.95 -19.22 13.07
C ALA A 203 -8.09 -20.22 13.87
N VAL A 204 -7.15 -20.91 13.21
CA VAL A 204 -6.25 -21.87 13.86
C VAL A 204 -4.88 -21.21 14.11
N PRO A 205 -4.54 -20.82 15.35
CA PRO A 205 -3.33 -20.04 15.64
C PRO A 205 -2.02 -20.76 15.29
N ARG A 206 -2.04 -22.11 15.27
CA ARG A 206 -0.89 -22.92 14.85
C ARG A 206 -0.66 -22.81 13.34
N LEU A 207 -1.73 -22.78 12.55
CA LEU A 207 -1.66 -22.74 11.10
C LEU A 207 -1.36 -21.30 10.62
N ALA A 208 -1.99 -20.29 11.21
CA ALA A 208 -1.72 -18.88 10.92
C ALA A 208 -0.26 -18.45 11.19
N ARG A 209 0.45 -19.14 12.10
CA ARG A 209 1.89 -18.91 12.34
C ARG A 209 2.80 -19.45 11.24
N VAL A 210 2.35 -20.48 10.51
CA VAL A 210 3.16 -21.16 9.48
C VAL A 210 2.78 -20.68 8.09
N VAL A 211 1.48 -20.49 7.84
CA VAL A 211 0.94 -20.09 6.55
C VAL A 211 0.06 -18.85 6.74
N PRO A 212 0.43 -17.71 6.12
CA PRO A 212 -0.46 -16.57 6.02
C PRO A 212 -1.81 -16.98 5.42
N PRO A 213 -2.96 -16.69 6.08
CA PRO A 213 -4.28 -17.08 5.59
C PRO A 213 -4.58 -16.66 4.14
N ILE A 214 -4.02 -15.52 3.72
CA ILE A 214 -4.13 -15.02 2.34
C ILE A 214 -3.49 -15.96 1.31
N LEU A 215 -2.37 -16.60 1.64
CA LEU A 215 -1.70 -17.56 0.74
C LEU A 215 -2.51 -18.85 0.62
N ALA A 216 -3.08 -19.33 1.73
CA ALA A 216 -3.99 -20.48 1.71
C ALA A 216 -5.21 -20.21 0.82
N ALA A 217 -5.83 -19.03 0.96
CA ALA A 217 -6.93 -18.60 0.11
C ALA A 217 -6.52 -18.56 -1.37
N MET A 218 -5.33 -18.01 -1.68
CA MET A 218 -4.82 -17.93 -3.04
C MET A 218 -4.62 -19.32 -3.66
N VAL A 219 -4.00 -20.26 -2.93
CA VAL A 219 -3.76 -21.64 -3.40
C VAL A 219 -5.09 -22.35 -3.69
N VAL A 220 -6.06 -22.22 -2.79
CA VAL A 220 -7.40 -22.80 -3.00
C VAL A 220 -8.09 -22.17 -4.20
N GLY A 221 -8.01 -20.85 -4.36
CA GLY A 221 -8.57 -20.16 -5.52
C GLY A 221 -7.99 -20.65 -6.84
N ILE A 222 -6.67 -20.81 -6.91
CA ILE A 222 -5.95 -21.36 -8.07
C ILE A 222 -6.41 -22.80 -8.35
N ALA A 223 -6.44 -23.66 -7.33
CA ALA A 223 -6.86 -25.05 -7.48
C ALA A 223 -8.28 -25.18 -8.03
N VAL A 224 -9.22 -24.36 -7.52
CA VAL A 224 -10.61 -24.35 -7.98
C VAL A 224 -10.72 -23.83 -9.42
N LEU A 225 -9.94 -22.82 -9.82
CA LEU A 225 -9.90 -22.31 -11.19
C LEU A 225 -9.43 -23.39 -12.17
N HIS A 226 -8.35 -24.09 -11.82
CA HIS A 226 -7.82 -25.21 -12.60
C HIS A 226 -8.84 -26.35 -12.71
N ALA A 227 -9.48 -26.74 -11.62
CA ALA A 227 -10.52 -27.78 -11.63
C ALA A 227 -11.74 -27.42 -12.50
N LYS A 228 -12.04 -26.11 -12.65
CA LYS A 228 -13.12 -25.61 -13.50
C LYS A 228 -12.70 -25.37 -14.96
N GLY A 229 -11.48 -25.73 -15.35
CA GLY A 229 -10.96 -25.50 -16.71
C GLY A 229 -10.81 -24.02 -17.06
N ARG A 230 -10.84 -23.12 -16.08
CA ARG A 230 -10.64 -21.68 -16.26
C ARG A 230 -9.17 -21.38 -16.01
N HIS A 231 -8.39 -21.26 -17.08
CA HIS A 231 -7.00 -20.82 -16.96
C HIS A 231 -6.94 -19.34 -16.56
N PRO A 232 -6.10 -18.96 -15.59
CA PRO A 232 -5.89 -17.56 -15.27
C PRO A 232 -5.47 -16.81 -16.54
N PRO A 233 -6.04 -15.62 -16.82
CA PRO A 233 -5.67 -14.85 -18.00
C PRO A 233 -4.27 -14.29 -17.79
N GLY A 234 -3.23 -15.02 -18.20
CA GLY A 234 -1.86 -14.55 -17.95
C GLY A 234 -0.72 -15.53 -18.27
N LEU A 235 -0.64 -16.01 -19.51
CA LEU A 235 0.63 -16.34 -20.20
C LEU A 235 0.59 -15.98 -21.70
N GLY A 236 -0.55 -15.46 -22.19
CA GLY A 236 -0.69 -14.89 -23.54
C GLY A 236 -0.83 -13.37 -23.46
N MET A 237 0.24 -12.64 -23.79
CA MET A 237 0.35 -11.18 -23.83
C MET A 237 -0.54 -10.49 -24.90
N ARG A 238 -1.80 -10.89 -25.11
CA ARG A 238 -2.67 -10.23 -26.11
C ARG A 238 -4.17 -10.08 -25.80
N GLY A 239 -4.72 -10.70 -24.75
CA GLY A 239 -6.20 -10.75 -24.60
C GLY A 239 -6.81 -10.46 -23.22
N GLY A 240 -6.00 -10.33 -22.16
CA GLY A 240 -6.50 -10.41 -20.78
C GLY A 240 -7.27 -9.20 -20.24
N VAL A 241 -6.98 -7.99 -20.73
CA VAL A 241 -7.54 -6.75 -20.14
C VAL A 241 -9.03 -6.59 -20.44
N ARG A 242 -9.51 -7.09 -21.58
CA ARG A 242 -10.88 -6.85 -22.07
C ARG A 242 -11.97 -7.71 -21.41
N ARG A 243 -11.59 -8.70 -20.58
CA ARG A 243 -12.53 -9.67 -19.97
C ARG A 243 -12.73 -9.50 -18.46
N LEU A 244 -12.02 -8.56 -17.83
CA LEU A 244 -12.19 -8.24 -16.40
C LEU A 244 -13.35 -7.27 -16.13
N VAL A 245 -13.94 -6.70 -17.18
CA VAL A 245 -15.17 -5.89 -17.08
C VAL A 245 -16.37 -6.83 -17.22
N PRO A 246 -17.28 -6.93 -16.22
CA PRO A 246 -18.48 -7.74 -16.35
C PRO A 246 -19.32 -7.24 -17.52
N ALA A 247 -19.81 -8.17 -18.35
CA ALA A 247 -20.59 -7.91 -19.56
C ALA A 247 -22.01 -7.36 -19.32
N GLY A 248 -22.21 -6.59 -18.25
CA GLY A 248 -23.52 -6.09 -17.78
C GLY A 248 -23.78 -4.60 -17.98
N LEU A 249 -22.84 -3.82 -18.56
CA LEU A 249 -23.03 -2.37 -18.78
C LEU A 249 -22.75 -1.94 -20.24
N GLY A 250 -22.95 -2.85 -21.19
CA GLY A 250 -22.83 -2.59 -22.64
C GLY A 250 -24.12 -2.12 -23.32
N GLY A 251 -25.02 -1.46 -22.58
CA GLY A 251 -26.34 -1.06 -23.08
C GLY A 251 -26.49 0.46 -23.17
N ARG A 252 -26.03 1.04 -24.30
CA ARG A 252 -26.57 2.23 -25.01
C ARG A 252 -25.54 2.75 -26.02
N ARG A 253 -25.47 2.08 -27.18
CA ARG A 253 -24.97 2.69 -28.41
C ARG A 253 -26.11 3.48 -29.03
N GLY A 254 -25.87 4.73 -29.39
CA GLY A 254 -26.79 5.56 -30.17
C GLY A 254 -26.97 6.95 -29.58
N LEU A 255 -25.96 7.80 -29.73
CA LEU A 255 -26.17 9.23 -29.90
C LEU A 255 -25.20 9.69 -30.99
N ASP A 256 -25.76 9.86 -32.18
CA ASP A 256 -25.11 10.48 -33.33
C ASP A 256 -24.68 11.89 -32.96
N VAL A 257 -23.36 12.12 -32.93
CA VAL A 257 -22.78 13.46 -32.88
C VAL A 257 -22.51 13.84 -34.35
N PRO A 258 -23.14 14.89 -34.90
CA PRO A 258 -22.88 15.29 -36.28
C PRO A 258 -21.44 15.81 -36.43
N ASP A 259 -20.77 15.31 -37.45
CA ASP A 259 -19.42 15.69 -37.86
C ASP A 259 -19.39 17.17 -38.26
N ARG A 260 -18.67 17.98 -37.49
CA ARG A 260 -18.46 19.41 -37.74
C ARG A 260 -17.11 19.59 -38.44
N THR A 261 -17.04 19.10 -39.67
CA THR A 261 -15.89 19.31 -40.57
C THR A 261 -16.36 19.78 -41.95
N ASP A 262 -17.02 20.94 -41.98
CA ASP A 262 -17.27 21.65 -43.23
C ASP A 262 -17.12 23.17 -43.02
N GLU A 263 -15.95 23.58 -42.51
CA GLU A 263 -15.50 24.97 -42.62
C GLU A 263 -14.52 25.07 -43.79
N ARG A 264 -15.07 25.29 -44.99
CA ARG A 264 -14.29 25.74 -46.14
C ARG A 264 -13.88 27.20 -45.93
N PRO A 265 -12.58 27.56 -46.02
CA PRO A 265 -12.19 28.96 -45.97
C PRO A 265 -12.63 29.69 -47.24
N ALA A 266 -13.32 30.81 -47.03
CA ALA A 266 -13.78 31.72 -48.07
C ALA A 266 -12.61 32.16 -48.96
N ARG A 267 -12.76 31.94 -50.28
CA ARG A 267 -11.94 32.59 -51.30
C ARG A 267 -12.33 34.08 -51.35
N LEU A 268 -11.45 34.93 -50.83
CA LEU A 268 -11.30 36.30 -51.31
C LEU A 268 -10.89 36.23 -52.78
N LEU A 269 -11.74 36.71 -53.69
CA LEU A 269 -11.38 37.41 -54.94
C LEU A 269 -12.66 37.88 -55.65
N ARG A 270 -12.78 39.22 -55.71
CA ARG A 270 -13.78 40.10 -56.37
C ARG A 270 -15.00 40.49 -55.55
#